data_AF-A0A7S2UKK8-F1
#
_entry.id   AF-A0A7S2UKK8-F1
#
_cell.length_a   1.000
_cell.length_b   1.000
_cell.length_c   1.000
_cell.angle_alpha   90.00
_cell.angle_beta   90.00
_cell.angle_gamma   90.00
#
_symmetry.space_group_name_H-M   'P 1'
#
loop_
_entity.id
_entity.type
_entity.pdbx_description
1 polymer ?
#
loop_
_entity_poly.entity_id
_entity_poly.type
_entity_poly.pdbx_seq_one_letter_code
_entity_poly.pdbx_strand_id
1 'polypeptide(L)'
;MMGGGGTAMMGPHADVLGASPSSPEEAERLVHELKERAKGAMKAKAFPDAERLYQKAIQVSTNPKEKAILESNVSLAHFHMLKYDTSLTHARTATELDPTYLKGHWRMGQALMQLKRYADAMEVYSNILATFEENNKAVQKELDKATVLHQQEQLLLLQDNFDDMDTDTDTNTATPPLPTTKPNTNKPTTESTSTTVPQKTTTTSTSDETVVTTKNATGEFSKSDHVKGYKVVNGKKTSYFHHEMTEKEKKLIGDIAPKRLEPSVQQTSSELIPEEDADAMNNKKDTSAWNKAGTWEERNVSAWANDTLTQALKEVTFEFPKGSPAPPGSVVRVTRVKHVSEGHASVATVRSKKRYMYEFHVSIEWELKLGSETCRGSMVFPDIDGTVELGDGYDMTDFITTEGPPDAKPLLERFVKNDGFRTNVHAAIDEWVRLFQSTY
;
A
#
# COMPACT_ATOMS: atom_id res chain seq x y z
N MET A 1 4.57 -37.23 -46.21
CA MET A 1 4.64 -35.96 -45.46
C MET A 1 3.22 -35.46 -45.25
N MET A 2 2.74 -35.42 -44.02
CA MET A 2 1.56 -34.64 -43.60
C MET A 2 1.95 -34.00 -42.26
N GLY A 3 1.67 -32.71 -42.12
CA GLY A 3 2.36 -31.85 -41.16
C GLY A 3 2.08 -32.21 -39.70
N GLY A 4 3.12 -32.20 -38.87
CA GLY A 4 2.95 -32.13 -37.42
C GLY A 4 2.29 -30.80 -37.08
N GLY A 5 1.10 -30.84 -36.49
CA GLY A 5 0.43 -29.67 -35.94
C GLY A 5 1.25 -29.15 -34.77
N GLY A 6 2.10 -28.15 -35.01
CA GLY A 6 2.87 -27.50 -33.96
C GLY A 6 1.92 -26.84 -32.97
N THR A 7 1.89 -27.38 -31.74
CA THR A 7 1.20 -26.75 -30.62
C THR A 7 1.92 -25.44 -30.32
N ALA A 8 1.48 -24.35 -30.95
CA ALA A 8 2.04 -23.02 -30.72
C ALA A 8 1.96 -22.73 -29.22
N MET A 9 3.11 -22.47 -28.59
CA MET A 9 3.15 -22.05 -27.19
C MET A 9 2.45 -20.70 -27.09
N MET A 10 1.16 -20.72 -26.75
CA MET A 10 0.40 -19.50 -26.50
C MET A 10 1.03 -18.78 -25.32
N GLY A 11 1.61 -17.61 -25.59
CA GLY A 11 2.18 -16.75 -24.56
C GLY A 11 1.11 -16.33 -23.53
N PRO A 12 1.54 -15.80 -22.37
CA PRO A 12 0.62 -15.37 -21.33
C PRO A 12 -0.43 -14.40 -21.90
N HIS A 13 -1.69 -14.66 -21.55
CA HIS A 13 -2.87 -13.88 -21.94
C HIS A 13 -3.18 -13.80 -23.46
N ALA A 14 -2.64 -14.72 -24.27
CA ALA A 14 -2.91 -14.75 -25.72
C ALA A 14 -4.42 -14.91 -26.07
N ASP A 15 -5.18 -15.58 -25.21
CA ASP A 15 -6.62 -15.76 -25.28
C ASP A 15 -7.39 -14.42 -25.31
N VAL A 16 -7.14 -13.54 -24.33
CA VAL A 16 -7.84 -12.24 -24.23
C VAL A 16 -7.24 -11.17 -25.14
N LEU A 17 -5.95 -11.27 -25.49
CA LEU A 17 -5.29 -10.32 -26.37
C LEU A 17 -5.61 -10.57 -27.85
N GLY A 18 -5.80 -11.84 -28.24
CA GLY A 18 -6.29 -12.25 -29.55
C GLY A 18 -7.80 -12.13 -29.73
N ALA A 19 -8.58 -11.99 -28.64
CA ALA A 19 -10.03 -11.87 -28.70
C ALA A 19 -10.51 -10.61 -29.45
N SER A 20 -11.58 -10.77 -30.22
CA SER A 20 -12.32 -9.70 -30.89
C SER A 20 -13.81 -9.90 -30.56
N PRO A 21 -14.43 -9.00 -29.77
CA PRO A 21 -15.83 -9.16 -29.37
C PRO A 21 -16.76 -8.89 -30.55
N SER A 22 -17.83 -9.68 -30.64
CA SER A 22 -18.85 -9.56 -31.71
C SER A 22 -20.07 -8.74 -31.26
N SER A 23 -20.22 -8.49 -29.95
CA SER A 23 -21.30 -7.70 -29.36
C SER A 23 -20.78 -6.70 -28.30
N PRO A 24 -21.54 -5.63 -27.98
CA PRO A 24 -21.16 -4.69 -26.93
C PRO A 24 -21.01 -5.36 -25.55
N GLU A 25 -21.89 -6.32 -25.22
CA GLU A 25 -21.80 -7.07 -23.96
C GLU A 25 -20.52 -7.94 -23.87
N GLU A 26 -20.10 -8.55 -24.98
CA GLU A 26 -18.80 -9.25 -25.05
C GLU A 26 -17.63 -8.29 -24.91
N ALA A 27 -17.72 -7.08 -25.47
CA ALA A 27 -16.70 -6.06 -25.35
C ALA A 27 -16.53 -5.61 -23.88
N GLU A 28 -17.63 -5.35 -23.18
CA GLU A 28 -17.60 -5.02 -21.75
C GLU A 28 -17.04 -6.16 -20.88
N ARG A 29 -17.44 -7.41 -21.13
CA ARG A 29 -16.89 -8.59 -20.44
C ARG A 29 -15.39 -8.76 -20.70
N LEU A 30 -14.96 -8.60 -21.95
CA LEU A 30 -13.54 -8.69 -22.33
C LEU A 30 -12.72 -7.56 -21.67
N VAL A 31 -13.23 -6.33 -21.64
CA VAL A 31 -12.58 -5.20 -20.96
C VAL A 31 -12.47 -5.46 -19.45
N HIS A 32 -13.53 -5.98 -18.81
CA HIS A 32 -13.48 -6.39 -17.41
C HIS A 32 -12.40 -7.45 -17.15
N GLU A 33 -12.34 -8.50 -17.98
CA GLU A 33 -11.34 -9.55 -17.84
C GLU A 33 -9.91 -9.05 -18.08
N LEU A 34 -9.70 -8.23 -19.10
CA LEU A 34 -8.40 -7.57 -19.38
C LEU A 34 -7.97 -6.70 -18.19
N LYS A 35 -8.89 -5.95 -17.58
CA LYS A 35 -8.63 -5.12 -16.37
C LYS A 35 -8.20 -5.97 -15.18
N GLU A 36 -8.88 -7.08 -14.88
CA GLU A 36 -8.51 -7.94 -13.76
C GLU A 36 -7.16 -8.65 -13.98
N ARG A 37 -6.91 -9.13 -15.20
CA ARG A 37 -5.60 -9.70 -15.59
C ARG A 37 -4.49 -8.65 -15.50
N ALA A 38 -4.74 -7.42 -15.95
CA ALA A 38 -3.78 -6.32 -15.89
C ALA A 38 -3.48 -5.88 -14.45
N LYS A 39 -4.48 -5.80 -13.57
CA LYS A 39 -4.28 -5.61 -12.12
C LYS A 39 -3.41 -6.72 -11.52
N GLY A 40 -3.64 -7.97 -11.94
CA GLY A 40 -2.81 -9.12 -11.57
C GLY A 40 -1.35 -8.94 -11.99
N ALA A 41 -1.12 -8.55 -13.25
CA ALA A 41 0.21 -8.26 -13.79
C ALA A 41 0.91 -7.08 -13.06
N MET A 42 0.19 -6.00 -12.77
CA MET A 42 0.69 -4.89 -11.95
C MET A 42 1.12 -5.35 -10.55
N LYS A 43 0.29 -6.16 -9.87
CA LYS A 43 0.62 -6.72 -8.55
C LYS A 43 1.81 -7.69 -8.60
N ALA A 44 2.00 -8.38 -9.73
CA ALA A 44 3.16 -9.24 -10.00
C ALA A 44 4.43 -8.46 -10.43
N LYS A 45 4.35 -7.13 -10.58
CA LYS A 45 5.39 -6.27 -11.19
C LYS A 45 5.74 -6.63 -12.64
N ALA A 46 4.85 -7.34 -13.34
CA ALA A 46 4.93 -7.64 -14.77
C ALA A 46 4.39 -6.45 -15.59
N PHE A 47 5.05 -5.30 -15.48
CA PHE A 47 4.57 -4.04 -16.08
C PHE A 47 4.40 -4.08 -17.61
N PRO A 48 5.24 -4.76 -18.41
CA PRO A 48 5.00 -4.90 -19.86
C PRO A 48 3.75 -5.72 -20.21
N ASP A 49 3.43 -6.75 -19.43
CA ASP A 49 2.18 -7.52 -19.63
C ASP A 49 0.96 -6.68 -19.23
N ALA A 50 1.06 -5.91 -18.15
CA ALA A 50 0.03 -4.97 -17.72
C ALA A 50 -0.22 -3.86 -18.77
N GLU A 51 0.84 -3.26 -19.33
CA GLU A 51 0.78 -2.32 -20.46
C GLU A 51 -0.04 -2.91 -21.60
N ARG A 52 0.33 -4.11 -22.07
CA ARG A 52 -0.30 -4.76 -23.24
C ARG A 52 -1.77 -5.11 -23.00
N LEU A 53 -2.12 -5.54 -21.77
CA LEU A 53 -3.49 -5.83 -21.36
C LEU A 53 -4.35 -4.55 -21.26
N TYR A 54 -3.83 -3.48 -20.65
CA TYR A 54 -4.56 -2.20 -20.57
C TYR A 54 -4.73 -1.54 -21.95
N GLN A 55 -3.70 -1.57 -22.81
CA GLN A 55 -3.79 -1.05 -24.19
C GLN A 55 -4.88 -1.80 -25.00
N LYS A 56 -4.96 -3.13 -24.89
CA LYS A 56 -6.07 -3.90 -25.49
C LYS A 56 -7.42 -3.50 -24.90
N ALA A 57 -7.51 -3.27 -23.58
CA ALA A 57 -8.75 -2.81 -22.94
C ALA A 57 -9.19 -1.43 -23.45
N ILE A 58 -8.26 -0.50 -23.71
CA ILE A 58 -8.55 0.84 -24.27
C ILE A 58 -9.09 0.75 -25.71
N GLN A 59 -8.53 -0.16 -26.51
CA GLN A 59 -8.98 -0.43 -27.88
C GLN A 59 -10.41 -0.99 -27.92
N VAL A 60 -10.76 -1.87 -26.98
CA VAL A 60 -12.08 -2.54 -26.93
C VAL A 60 -13.14 -1.70 -26.21
N SER A 61 -12.77 -0.94 -25.17
CA SER A 61 -13.71 -0.11 -24.44
C SER A 61 -14.34 0.95 -25.34
N THR A 62 -15.60 1.29 -25.08
CA THR A 62 -16.36 2.33 -25.78
C THR A 62 -16.61 3.56 -24.91
N ASN A 63 -16.48 3.43 -23.59
CA ASN A 63 -16.83 4.47 -22.61
C ASN A 63 -15.63 5.42 -22.34
N PRO A 64 -15.73 6.73 -22.61
CA PRO A 64 -14.64 7.68 -22.39
C PRO A 64 -14.10 7.71 -20.94
N LYS A 65 -14.98 7.59 -19.93
CA LYS A 65 -14.56 7.57 -18.52
C LYS A 65 -13.80 6.31 -18.15
N GLU A 66 -14.19 5.18 -18.73
CA GLU A 66 -13.43 3.94 -18.55
C GLU A 66 -12.06 4.02 -19.25
N LYS A 67 -12.01 4.61 -20.45
CA LYS A 67 -10.73 4.89 -21.13
C LYS A 67 -9.82 5.78 -20.29
N ALA A 68 -10.33 6.85 -19.69
CA ALA A 68 -9.55 7.71 -18.79
C ALA A 68 -8.92 6.91 -17.63
N ILE A 69 -9.70 6.03 -16.99
CA ILE A 69 -9.22 5.13 -15.93
C ILE A 69 -8.14 4.17 -16.48
N LEU A 70 -8.34 3.58 -17.66
CA LEU A 70 -7.39 2.67 -18.27
C LEU A 70 -6.08 3.37 -18.66
N GLU A 71 -6.14 4.53 -19.30
CA GLU A 71 -4.99 5.36 -19.68
C GLU A 71 -4.15 5.76 -18.46
N SER A 72 -4.79 6.13 -17.34
CA SER A 72 -4.09 6.40 -16.08
C SER A 72 -3.40 5.16 -15.50
N ASN A 73 -3.93 3.95 -15.72
CA ASN A 73 -3.27 2.70 -15.34
C ASN A 73 -2.11 2.32 -16.30
N VAL A 74 -2.21 2.61 -17.60
CA VAL A 74 -1.08 2.53 -18.54
C VAL A 74 0.03 3.48 -18.10
N SER A 75 -0.32 4.75 -17.81
CA SER A 75 0.62 5.74 -17.28
C SER A 75 1.38 5.21 -16.04
N LEU A 76 0.70 4.53 -15.11
CA LEU A 76 1.34 3.91 -13.95
C LEU A 76 2.26 2.73 -14.31
N ALA A 77 1.88 1.89 -15.27
CA ALA A 77 2.75 0.81 -15.76
C ALA A 77 4.04 1.39 -16.37
N HIS A 78 3.92 2.43 -17.21
CA HIS A 78 5.07 3.12 -17.81
C HIS A 78 5.94 3.84 -16.77
N PHE A 79 5.34 4.41 -15.73
CA PHE A 79 6.06 5.02 -14.61
C PHE A 79 6.95 4.00 -13.90
N HIS A 80 6.43 2.81 -13.61
CA HIS A 80 7.21 1.73 -13.01
C HIS A 80 8.24 1.08 -13.96
N MET A 81 8.10 1.28 -15.28
CA MET A 81 9.12 0.95 -16.28
C MET A 81 10.15 2.07 -16.49
N LEU A 82 10.12 3.14 -15.69
CA LEU A 82 10.98 4.33 -15.81
C LEU A 82 10.81 5.09 -17.16
N LYS A 83 9.73 4.82 -17.91
CA LYS A 83 9.43 5.46 -19.20
C LYS A 83 8.61 6.74 -19.00
N TYR A 84 9.18 7.72 -18.30
CA TYR A 84 8.41 8.86 -17.76
C TYR A 84 7.72 9.73 -18.82
N ASP A 85 8.31 9.96 -19.99
CA ASP A 85 7.66 10.69 -21.09
C ASP A 85 6.37 10.00 -21.57
N THR A 86 6.42 8.69 -21.79
CA THR A 86 5.22 7.92 -22.18
C THR A 86 4.19 7.88 -21.04
N SER A 87 4.64 7.83 -19.78
CA SER A 87 3.77 7.92 -18.61
C SER A 87 3.04 9.28 -18.56
N LEU A 88 3.73 10.37 -18.88
CA LEU A 88 3.16 11.71 -19.01
C LEU A 88 2.13 11.80 -20.15
N THR A 89 2.43 11.26 -21.33
CA THR A 89 1.48 11.23 -22.46
C THR A 89 0.18 10.53 -22.07
N HIS A 90 0.27 9.30 -21.53
CA HIS A 90 -0.93 8.56 -21.10
C HIS A 90 -1.68 9.26 -19.95
N ALA A 91 -0.98 9.94 -19.04
CA ALA A 91 -1.63 10.73 -17.98
C ALA A 91 -2.40 11.94 -18.55
N ARG A 92 -1.83 12.66 -19.53
CA ARG A 92 -2.49 13.78 -20.22
C ARG A 92 -3.75 13.30 -20.96
N THR A 93 -3.64 12.23 -21.74
CA THR A 93 -4.81 11.63 -22.42
C THR A 93 -5.89 11.17 -21.42
N ALA A 94 -5.51 10.65 -20.24
CA ALA A 94 -6.48 10.36 -19.19
C ALA A 94 -7.22 11.61 -18.69
N THR A 95 -6.53 12.73 -18.48
CA THR A 95 -7.14 14.01 -18.06
C THR A 95 -7.92 14.72 -19.16
N GLU A 96 -7.61 14.48 -20.44
CA GLU A 96 -8.37 14.96 -21.59
C GLU A 96 -9.69 14.18 -21.75
N LEU A 97 -9.67 12.87 -21.50
CA LEU A 97 -10.84 11.98 -21.58
C LEU A 97 -11.82 12.15 -20.41
N ASP A 98 -11.30 12.35 -19.19
CA ASP A 98 -12.10 12.72 -18.02
C ASP A 98 -11.36 13.79 -17.18
N PRO A 99 -11.64 15.08 -17.42
CA PRO A 99 -11.05 16.17 -16.63
C PRO A 99 -11.33 16.07 -15.13
N THR A 100 -12.39 15.36 -14.72
CA THR A 100 -12.74 15.17 -13.30
C THR A 100 -11.96 14.03 -12.63
N TYR A 101 -11.15 13.29 -13.38
CA TYR A 101 -10.43 12.13 -12.87
C TYR A 101 -9.13 12.53 -12.15
N LEU A 102 -9.24 12.88 -10.87
CA LEU A 102 -8.14 13.23 -9.96
C LEU A 102 -6.89 12.35 -10.10
N LYS A 103 -7.05 11.03 -10.24
CA LYS A 103 -5.91 10.10 -10.37
C LYS A 103 -5.14 10.30 -11.68
N GLY A 104 -5.76 10.78 -12.76
CA GLY A 104 -5.09 11.19 -13.99
C GLY A 104 -4.13 12.35 -13.74
N HIS A 105 -4.64 13.43 -13.15
CA HIS A 105 -3.84 14.60 -12.76
C HIS A 105 -2.70 14.22 -11.81
N TRP A 106 -2.97 13.36 -10.81
CA TRP A 106 -1.93 12.86 -9.91
C TRP A 106 -0.80 12.13 -10.65
N ARG A 107 -1.11 11.23 -11.60
CA ARG A 107 -0.07 10.56 -12.42
C ARG A 107 0.70 11.54 -13.30
N MET A 108 0.03 12.57 -13.84
CA MET A 108 0.68 13.62 -14.62
C MET A 108 1.72 14.38 -13.78
N GLY A 109 1.36 14.81 -12.57
CA GLY A 109 2.29 15.44 -11.63
C GLY A 109 3.47 14.53 -11.27
N GLN A 110 3.22 13.26 -10.97
CA GLN A 110 4.27 12.29 -10.67
C GLN A 110 5.27 12.11 -11.84
N ALA A 111 4.78 12.01 -13.08
CA ALA A 111 5.63 11.88 -14.26
C ALA A 111 6.47 13.15 -14.50
N LEU A 112 5.87 14.34 -14.37
CA LEU A 112 6.58 15.63 -14.51
C LEU A 112 7.71 15.80 -13.48
N MET A 113 7.48 15.37 -12.23
CA MET A 113 8.52 15.37 -11.18
C MET A 113 9.73 14.51 -11.54
N GLN A 114 9.53 13.34 -12.14
CA GLN A 114 10.64 12.47 -12.57
C GLN A 114 11.36 12.99 -13.83
N LEU A 115 10.63 13.71 -14.70
CA LEU A 115 11.19 14.43 -15.84
C LEU A 115 11.88 15.75 -15.46
N LYS A 116 11.97 16.08 -14.16
CA LYS A 116 12.49 17.36 -13.63
C LYS A 116 11.74 18.60 -14.12
N ARG A 117 10.53 18.44 -14.65
CA ARG A 117 9.68 19.54 -15.13
C ARG A 117 8.90 20.14 -13.96
N TYR A 118 9.63 20.69 -13.00
CA TYR A 118 9.07 21.06 -11.70
C TYR A 118 8.01 22.17 -11.78
N ALA A 119 8.19 23.17 -12.65
CA ALA A 119 7.21 24.22 -12.88
C ALA A 119 5.86 23.66 -13.36
N ASP A 120 5.87 22.80 -14.38
CA ASP A 120 4.67 22.10 -14.87
C ASP A 120 4.03 21.23 -13.76
N ALA A 121 4.85 20.57 -12.93
CA ALA A 121 4.36 19.76 -11.82
C ALA A 121 3.66 20.60 -10.74
N MET A 122 4.17 21.80 -10.45
CA MET A 122 3.54 22.75 -9.53
C MET A 122 2.18 23.22 -10.05
N GLU A 123 2.05 23.51 -11.36
CA GLU A 123 0.75 23.86 -11.97
C GLU A 123 -0.27 22.73 -11.80
N VAL A 124 0.14 21.48 -12.06
CA VAL A 124 -0.75 20.31 -11.92
C VAL A 124 -1.16 20.09 -10.46
N TYR A 125 -0.24 20.12 -9.49
CA TYR A 125 -0.58 19.91 -8.09
C TYR A 125 -1.40 21.07 -7.49
N SER A 126 -1.14 22.31 -7.87
CA SER A 126 -1.96 23.45 -7.43
C SER A 126 -3.37 23.41 -8.02
N ASN A 127 -3.53 23.00 -9.29
CA ASN A 127 -4.84 22.74 -9.88
C ASN A 127 -5.59 21.61 -9.14
N ILE A 128 -4.89 20.53 -8.74
CA ILE A 128 -5.50 19.46 -7.95
C ILE A 128 -6.11 19.98 -6.64
N LEU A 129 -5.35 20.78 -5.88
CA LEU A 129 -5.83 21.39 -4.64
C LEU A 129 -7.00 22.35 -4.90
N ALA A 130 -6.90 23.20 -5.92
CA ALA A 130 -7.94 24.19 -6.24
C ALA A 130 -9.27 23.57 -6.74
N THR A 131 -9.22 22.43 -7.43
CA THR A 131 -10.37 21.88 -8.16
C THR A 131 -10.99 20.64 -7.49
N PHE A 132 -10.20 19.84 -6.77
CA PHE A 132 -10.68 18.56 -6.21
C PHE A 132 -10.58 18.48 -4.69
N GLU A 133 -9.42 18.79 -4.11
CA GLU A 133 -9.13 18.45 -2.72
C GLU A 133 -8.28 19.54 -2.02
N GLU A 134 -8.90 20.69 -1.72
CA GLU A 134 -8.27 21.88 -1.10
C GLU A 134 -7.41 21.59 0.15
N ASN A 135 -7.73 20.52 0.90
CA ASN A 135 -7.04 20.14 2.12
C ASN A 135 -6.26 18.80 2.03
N ASN A 136 -5.92 18.30 0.83
CA ASN A 136 -5.12 17.08 0.72
C ASN A 136 -3.64 17.32 1.04
N LYS A 137 -3.23 16.95 2.26
CA LYS A 137 -1.84 16.99 2.74
C LYS A 137 -0.83 16.24 1.88
N ALA A 138 -1.22 15.16 1.20
CA ALA A 138 -0.32 14.41 0.30
C ALA A 138 -0.03 15.17 -0.99
N VAL A 139 -1.03 15.87 -1.54
CA VAL A 139 -0.84 16.76 -2.70
C VAL A 139 -0.05 18.00 -2.30
N GLN A 140 -0.35 18.60 -1.14
CA GLN A 140 0.45 19.71 -0.61
C GLN A 140 1.92 19.32 -0.45
N LYS A 141 2.22 18.14 0.12
CA LYS A 141 3.61 17.65 0.28
C LYS A 141 4.35 17.52 -1.05
N GLU A 142 3.72 17.02 -2.11
CA GLU A 142 4.36 16.93 -3.43
C GLU A 142 4.46 18.30 -4.13
N LEU A 143 3.53 19.23 -3.89
CA LEU A 143 3.62 20.62 -4.36
C LEU A 143 4.78 21.38 -3.67
N ASP A 144 4.92 21.25 -2.35
CA ASP A 144 6.02 21.86 -1.58
C ASP A 144 7.37 21.32 -2.07
N LYS A 145 7.46 20.01 -2.29
CA LYS A 145 8.64 19.34 -2.85
C LYS A 145 8.96 19.78 -4.28
N ALA A 146 7.95 19.92 -5.14
CA ALA A 146 8.12 20.47 -6.50
C ALA A 146 8.66 21.91 -6.45
N THR A 147 8.14 22.71 -5.53
CA THR A 147 8.55 24.11 -5.32
C THR A 147 10.01 24.21 -4.86
N VAL A 148 10.43 23.39 -3.89
CA VAL A 148 11.82 23.35 -3.40
C VAL A 148 12.79 22.91 -4.51
N LEU A 149 12.44 21.87 -5.27
CA LEU A 149 13.29 21.39 -6.37
C LEU A 149 13.39 22.40 -7.52
N HIS A 150 12.30 23.10 -7.84
CA HIS A 150 12.33 24.19 -8.82
C HIS A 150 13.22 25.35 -8.36
N GLN A 151 13.10 25.78 -7.09
CA GLN A 151 13.97 26.83 -6.54
C GLN A 151 15.44 26.42 -6.55
N GLN A 152 15.75 25.16 -6.21
CA GLN A 152 17.12 24.64 -6.26
C GLN A 152 17.68 24.65 -7.69
N GLU A 153 16.88 24.28 -8.68
CA GLU A 153 17.24 24.36 -10.11
C GLU A 153 17.49 25.80 -10.56
N GLN A 154 16.64 26.76 -10.18
CA GLN A 154 16.86 28.18 -10.50
C GLN A 154 18.14 28.74 -9.83
N LEU A 155 18.47 28.31 -8.61
CA LEU A 155 19.69 28.71 -7.92
C LEU A 155 20.95 28.13 -8.56
N LEU A 156 20.91 26.87 -9.03
CA LEU A 156 22.01 26.26 -9.77
C LEU A 156 22.26 27.01 -11.09
N LEU A 157 21.21 27.29 -11.86
CA LEU A 157 21.31 28.07 -13.09
C LEU A 157 21.84 29.49 -12.84
N LEU A 158 21.52 30.11 -11.70
CA LEU A 158 22.11 31.40 -11.33
C LEU A 158 23.60 31.28 -11.00
N GLN A 159 24.02 30.22 -10.28
CA GLN A 159 25.42 29.99 -9.95
C GLN A 159 26.28 29.72 -11.20
N ASP A 160 25.82 28.86 -12.11
CA ASP A 160 26.52 28.56 -13.36
C ASP A 160 26.76 29.85 -14.20
N ASN A 161 25.78 30.77 -14.21
CA ASN A 161 25.90 32.07 -14.87
C ASN A 161 26.88 33.05 -14.20
N PHE A 162 27.25 32.85 -12.92
CA PHE A 162 28.30 33.63 -12.26
C PHE A 162 29.69 33.06 -12.55
N ASP A 163 29.84 31.73 -12.56
CA ASP A 163 31.12 31.06 -12.79
C ASP A 163 31.64 31.30 -14.24
N ASP A 164 30.75 31.37 -15.24
CA ASP A 164 31.08 31.75 -16.63
C ASP A 164 31.42 33.25 -16.81
N MET A 165 31.19 34.11 -15.81
CA MET A 165 31.44 35.56 -15.90
C MET A 165 32.83 35.98 -15.39
N ASP A 166 33.60 35.07 -14.78
CA ASP A 166 34.88 35.38 -14.10
C ASP A 166 36.13 34.98 -14.92
N THR A 167 35.98 34.54 -16.20
CA THR A 167 37.11 34.10 -17.03
C THR A 167 37.69 35.13 -18.01
N ASP A 168 37.01 36.26 -18.28
CA ASP A 168 37.49 37.30 -19.20
C ASP A 168 37.82 38.62 -18.47
N THR A 169 38.94 38.63 -17.74
CA THR A 169 39.55 39.87 -17.19
C THR A 169 40.78 40.32 -17.97
N ASP A 170 40.65 40.49 -19.28
CA ASP A 170 41.62 41.23 -20.10
C ASP A 170 41.06 42.59 -20.57
N THR A 171 41.49 43.63 -19.87
CA THR A 171 41.45 45.08 -20.16
C THR A 171 40.65 45.60 -21.37
N ASN A 172 39.60 46.40 -21.13
CA ASN A 172 39.67 47.86 -21.41
C ASN A 172 38.50 48.70 -20.90
N THR A 173 38.78 50.00 -20.72
CA THR A 173 37.87 51.07 -20.30
C THR A 173 36.87 51.52 -21.38
N ALA A 174 35.59 51.71 -21.05
CA ALA A 174 34.83 52.97 -21.29
C ALA A 174 33.34 52.90 -20.87
N THR A 175 32.88 53.94 -20.16
CA THR A 175 31.48 54.43 -20.11
C THR A 175 31.38 55.70 -20.98
N PRO A 176 30.20 56.33 -21.25
CA PRO A 176 28.78 55.98 -20.97
C PRO A 176 28.07 55.73 -22.35
N PRO A 177 26.76 56.02 -22.66
CA PRO A 177 25.64 56.58 -21.90
C PRO A 177 24.26 55.88 -22.09
N LEU A 178 23.20 56.60 -21.67
CA LEU A 178 21.77 56.23 -21.57
C LEU A 178 20.92 56.85 -22.70
N PRO A 179 19.77 56.24 -23.06
CA PRO A 179 18.52 57.01 -23.27
C PRO A 179 17.27 56.29 -22.67
N THR A 180 16.56 56.83 -21.68
CA THR A 180 15.41 57.77 -21.73
C THR A 180 14.07 57.26 -22.31
N THR A 181 13.03 57.40 -21.46
CA THR A 181 11.60 57.74 -21.73
C THR A 181 10.59 56.74 -22.35
N LYS A 182 9.81 56.13 -21.44
CA LYS A 182 8.34 56.34 -21.21
C LYS A 182 7.28 55.88 -22.26
N PRO A 183 6.00 55.70 -21.84
CA PRO A 183 5.17 54.57 -22.29
C PRO A 183 4.05 54.94 -23.27
N ASN A 184 3.30 53.95 -23.75
CA ASN A 184 1.98 54.19 -24.33
C ASN A 184 0.93 53.14 -23.95
N THR A 185 -0.31 53.62 -23.80
CA THR A 185 -1.53 52.85 -23.53
C THR A 185 -2.12 52.26 -24.82
N ASN A 186 -3.00 51.26 -24.71
CA ASN A 186 -4.39 51.34 -25.19
C ASN A 186 -5.19 50.02 -25.05
N LYS A 187 -6.30 50.09 -24.30
CA LYS A 187 -7.59 49.44 -24.63
C LYS A 187 -8.33 50.37 -25.63
N PRO A 188 -9.39 50.00 -26.38
CA PRO A 188 -10.68 49.61 -25.76
C PRO A 188 -11.56 48.60 -26.57
N THR A 189 -12.69 48.18 -25.95
CA THR A 189 -14.05 47.89 -26.51
C THR A 189 -14.24 47.18 -27.87
N THR A 190 -15.30 46.41 -28.18
CA THR A 190 -16.50 45.83 -27.53
C THR A 190 -17.16 44.92 -28.58
N GLU A 191 -17.97 43.93 -28.19
CA GLU A 191 -19.41 43.91 -28.55
C GLU A 191 -20.16 42.74 -27.93
N SER A 192 -21.46 42.97 -27.70
CA SER A 192 -22.40 42.03 -27.08
C SER A 192 -23.33 41.46 -28.14
N THR A 193 -23.90 40.29 -27.93
CA THR A 193 -25.25 40.00 -28.47
C THR A 193 -25.99 38.98 -27.62
N SER A 194 -27.29 39.20 -27.48
CA SER A 194 -28.22 38.50 -26.58
C SER A 194 -29.45 38.04 -27.35
N THR A 195 -29.91 36.79 -27.14
CA THR A 195 -31.26 36.36 -27.60
C THR A 195 -31.94 35.36 -26.65
N THR A 196 -32.62 35.92 -25.65
CA THR A 196 -34.03 35.72 -25.20
C THR A 196 -34.86 34.42 -25.42
N VAL A 197 -35.65 34.08 -24.36
CA VAL A 197 -36.95 33.33 -24.24
C VAL A 197 -37.08 31.82 -24.61
N PRO A 198 -38.08 31.05 -24.08
CA PRO A 198 -39.18 31.37 -23.13
C PRO A 198 -39.46 30.40 -21.94
N GLN A 199 -40.34 30.83 -21.02
CA GLN A 199 -41.19 29.96 -20.17
C GLN A 199 -42.41 29.42 -20.95
N LYS A 200 -42.94 28.21 -20.65
CA LYS A 200 -44.31 27.98 -20.08
C LYS A 200 -44.78 26.51 -19.94
N THR A 201 -45.50 26.24 -18.84
CA THR A 201 -46.66 25.31 -18.62
C THR A 201 -46.72 23.84 -19.11
N THR A 202 -46.86 22.93 -18.13
CA THR A 202 -48.00 22.00 -17.86
C THR A 202 -48.63 21.14 -19.00
N THR A 203 -48.63 19.79 -18.84
CA THR A 203 -49.86 18.94 -18.61
C THR A 203 -49.62 17.42 -18.40
N THR A 204 -50.08 16.91 -17.25
CA THR A 204 -50.74 15.60 -16.95
C THR A 204 -50.72 14.39 -17.90
N SER A 205 -50.35 13.22 -17.38
CA SER A 205 -51.23 12.03 -17.15
C SER A 205 -50.50 10.99 -16.24
N THR A 206 -51.03 10.63 -15.05
CA THR A 206 -51.78 9.38 -14.71
C THR A 206 -51.10 8.06 -15.15
N SER A 207 -50.94 7.02 -14.31
CA SER A 207 -51.81 6.56 -13.19
C SER A 207 -51.10 5.69 -12.12
N ASP A 208 -51.70 5.64 -10.92
CA ASP A 208 -51.36 4.77 -9.78
C ASP A 208 -51.77 3.29 -9.96
N GLU A 209 -51.16 2.39 -9.17
CA GLU A 209 -51.80 1.60 -8.07
C GLU A 209 -50.83 0.46 -7.65
N THR A 210 -50.17 0.52 -6.49
CA THR A 210 -50.66 0.22 -5.12
C THR A 210 -51.40 -1.10 -4.92
N VAL A 211 -50.62 -2.06 -4.42
CA VAL A 211 -50.98 -3.14 -3.48
C VAL A 211 -52.35 -2.99 -2.80
N VAL A 212 -53.23 -3.98 -2.98
CA VAL A 212 -54.29 -4.31 -2.02
C VAL A 212 -54.22 -5.80 -1.66
N THR A 213 -54.02 -6.07 -0.37
CA THR A 213 -54.15 -7.40 0.23
C THR A 213 -55.56 -7.57 0.76
N THR A 214 -56.30 -8.57 0.30
CA THR A 214 -57.57 -8.99 0.93
C THR A 214 -57.39 -10.22 1.80
N LYS A 215 -57.77 -10.09 3.08
CA LYS A 215 -57.92 -11.21 4.02
C LYS A 215 -59.40 -11.59 4.16
N ASN A 216 -59.66 -12.88 4.31
CA ASN A 216 -60.59 -13.56 5.24
C ASN A 216 -60.89 -14.97 4.70
N ALA A 217 -61.16 -16.02 5.51
CA ALA A 217 -61.53 -16.06 6.92
C ALA A 217 -61.02 -17.34 7.65
N THR A 218 -61.20 -17.36 8.98
CA THR A 218 -61.25 -18.51 9.92
C THR A 218 -60.04 -19.45 10.03
N GLY A 219 -59.38 -19.43 11.20
CA GLY A 219 -58.38 -20.41 11.65
C GLY A 219 -57.44 -19.83 12.71
N GLU A 220 -57.46 -20.37 13.93
CA GLU A 220 -56.82 -19.75 15.11
C GLU A 220 -55.45 -20.40 15.46
N PHE A 221 -54.44 -19.55 15.72
CA PHE A 221 -53.12 -19.81 16.35
C PHE A 221 -52.23 -21.02 15.93
N SER A 222 -50.97 -20.74 15.51
CA SER A 222 -49.75 -21.12 16.27
C SER A 222 -48.44 -20.55 15.68
N LYS A 223 -47.37 -20.47 16.48
CA LYS A 223 -46.03 -19.99 16.10
C LYS A 223 -45.20 -21.06 15.37
N SER A 224 -45.30 -21.20 14.04
CA SER A 224 -44.19 -21.68 13.20
C SER A 224 -44.50 -21.68 11.69
N ASP A 225 -44.47 -20.53 11.02
CA ASP A 225 -44.57 -20.50 9.56
C ASP A 225 -43.22 -20.16 8.87
N HIS A 226 -42.66 -21.20 8.25
CA HIS A 226 -41.79 -21.21 7.07
C HIS A 226 -40.88 -19.99 6.79
N VAL A 227 -39.72 -19.96 7.47
CA VAL A 227 -38.51 -19.33 6.91
C VAL A 227 -38.07 -20.14 5.68
N LYS A 228 -38.34 -19.61 4.48
CA LYS A 228 -37.82 -20.17 3.21
C LYS A 228 -36.29 -20.24 3.26
N GLY A 229 -35.73 -21.45 3.21
CA GLY A 229 -34.28 -21.69 3.17
C GLY A 229 -33.80 -23.01 3.77
N TYR A 230 -34.60 -23.62 4.65
CA TYR A 230 -34.22 -24.86 5.35
C TYR A 230 -35.20 -26.01 5.06
N LYS A 231 -34.67 -27.22 4.97
CA LYS A 231 -35.42 -28.48 4.87
C LYS A 231 -35.10 -29.35 6.08
N VAL A 232 -36.04 -30.21 6.50
CA VAL A 232 -35.77 -31.25 7.49
C VAL A 232 -35.49 -32.55 6.76
N VAL A 233 -34.33 -33.16 7.04
CA VAL A 233 -33.97 -34.51 6.59
C VAL A 233 -33.52 -35.27 7.84
N ASN A 234 -34.02 -36.50 8.02
CA ASN A 234 -33.70 -37.36 9.17
C ASN A 234 -33.84 -36.67 10.55
N GLY A 235 -34.87 -35.81 10.70
CA GLY A 235 -35.16 -35.09 11.95
C GLY A 235 -34.28 -33.85 12.23
N LYS A 236 -33.28 -33.55 11.41
CA LYS A 236 -32.39 -32.39 11.56
C LYS A 236 -32.74 -31.30 10.55
N LYS A 237 -32.79 -30.03 10.98
CA LYS A 237 -32.95 -28.87 10.07
C LYS A 237 -31.61 -28.59 9.37
N THR A 238 -31.59 -28.67 8.05
CA THR A 238 -30.41 -28.41 7.20
C THR A 238 -30.74 -27.38 6.12
N SER A 239 -29.73 -26.69 5.59
CA SER A 239 -29.89 -25.74 4.48
C SER A 239 -30.23 -26.49 3.19
N TYR A 240 -30.95 -25.84 2.26
CA TYR A 240 -31.30 -26.43 0.95
C TYR A 240 -30.10 -26.85 0.08
N PHE A 241 -28.90 -26.35 0.38
CA PHE A 241 -27.65 -26.72 -0.30
C PHE A 241 -26.87 -27.85 0.39
N HIS A 242 -27.44 -28.52 1.40
CA HIS A 242 -26.76 -29.61 2.10
C HIS A 242 -26.83 -30.92 1.31
N HIS A 243 -25.68 -31.39 0.83
CA HIS A 243 -25.53 -32.69 0.19
C HIS A 243 -24.90 -33.70 1.17
N GLU A 244 -25.59 -34.80 1.45
CA GLU A 244 -25.05 -35.90 2.25
C GLU A 244 -24.32 -36.89 1.34
N MET A 245 -22.99 -36.99 1.48
CA MET A 245 -22.17 -37.92 0.68
C MET A 245 -22.64 -39.37 0.85
N THR A 246 -22.81 -40.05 -0.28
CA THR A 246 -23.18 -41.47 -0.35
C THR A 246 -22.10 -42.37 0.24
N GLU A 247 -22.45 -43.60 0.64
CA GLU A 247 -21.46 -44.57 1.14
C GLU A 247 -20.36 -44.89 0.11
N LYS A 248 -20.66 -44.73 -1.18
CA LYS A 248 -19.71 -44.95 -2.27
C LYS A 248 -18.65 -43.84 -2.34
N GLU A 249 -19.05 -42.58 -2.11
CA GLU A 249 -18.14 -41.44 -2.00
C GLU A 249 -17.34 -41.50 -0.70
N LYS A 250 -17.98 -41.84 0.44
CA LYS A 250 -17.28 -42.06 1.71
C LYS A 250 -16.22 -43.16 1.62
N LYS A 251 -16.47 -44.24 0.88
CA LYS A 251 -15.47 -45.28 0.58
C LYS A 251 -14.36 -44.82 -0.36
N LEU A 252 -14.61 -43.83 -1.23
CA LEU A 252 -13.60 -43.28 -2.14
C LEU A 252 -12.65 -42.28 -1.46
N ILE A 253 -13.18 -41.54 -0.49
CA ILE A 253 -12.46 -40.54 0.32
C ILE A 253 -11.48 -41.21 1.29
N GLY A 254 -11.84 -42.36 1.85
CA GLY A 254 -10.98 -43.13 2.75
C GLY A 254 -10.70 -42.44 4.09
N ASP A 255 -9.66 -42.90 4.78
CA ASP A 255 -9.28 -42.42 6.10
C ASP A 255 -8.18 -41.34 6.00
N ILE A 256 -8.60 -40.07 5.83
CA ILE A 256 -7.71 -38.91 5.69
C ILE A 256 -7.31 -38.34 7.07
N ALA A 257 -7.56 -39.06 8.16
CA ALA A 257 -7.11 -38.64 9.49
C ALA A 257 -5.56 -38.60 9.55
N PRO A 258 -4.92 -37.46 9.86
CA PRO A 258 -3.47 -37.38 9.93
C PRO A 258 -2.95 -38.24 11.08
N LYS A 259 -2.19 -39.29 10.74
CA LYS A 259 -1.62 -40.22 11.73
C LYS A 259 -0.39 -39.58 12.38
N ARG A 260 -0.40 -39.51 13.71
CA ARG A 260 0.75 -39.10 14.53
C ARG A 260 1.90 -40.09 14.30
N LEU A 261 3.06 -39.59 13.91
CA LEU A 261 4.29 -40.38 13.85
C LEU A 261 4.93 -40.39 15.23
N GLU A 262 5.09 -41.59 15.80
CA GLU A 262 5.95 -41.79 16.97
C GLU A 262 7.43 -41.76 16.55
N PRO A 263 8.34 -41.19 17.37
CA PRO A 263 9.75 -41.10 17.03
C PRO A 263 10.40 -42.49 17.12
N SER A 264 10.62 -43.13 15.97
CA SER A 264 11.35 -44.39 15.88
C SER A 264 12.84 -44.18 16.15
N VAL A 265 13.33 -44.94 17.14
CA VAL A 265 14.70 -45.06 17.66
C VAL A 265 15.80 -44.91 16.60
N GLN A 266 16.80 -44.10 16.94
CA GLN A 266 18.07 -43.98 16.22
C GLN A 266 18.75 -45.36 16.10
N GLN A 267 18.91 -45.87 14.88
CA GLN A 267 19.90 -46.90 14.59
C GLN A 267 21.13 -46.25 13.98
N THR A 268 22.18 -46.17 14.79
CA THR A 268 23.54 -45.85 14.36
C THR A 268 24.10 -47.00 13.53
N SER A 269 24.41 -46.74 12.27
CA SER A 269 25.35 -47.54 11.48
C SER A 269 26.32 -46.60 10.81
N SER A 270 27.51 -46.49 11.39
CA SER A 270 28.62 -45.70 10.84
C SER A 270 29.21 -46.41 9.63
N GLU A 271 29.27 -45.74 8.49
CA GLU A 271 30.18 -46.11 7.41
C GLU A 271 30.83 -44.85 6.84
N LEU A 272 32.14 -44.95 6.58
CA LEU A 272 33.02 -43.83 6.32
C LEU A 272 32.99 -43.44 4.83
N ILE A 273 32.99 -42.14 4.54
CA ILE A 273 33.31 -41.58 3.23
C ILE A 273 34.43 -40.54 3.46
N PRO A 274 35.54 -40.55 2.69
CA PRO A 274 36.62 -39.57 2.86
C PRO A 274 36.18 -38.15 2.50
N GLU A 275 36.81 -37.16 3.13
CA GLU A 275 36.68 -35.75 2.74
C GLU A 275 37.47 -35.46 1.46
N GLU A 276 36.84 -34.76 0.52
CA GLU A 276 37.50 -33.75 -0.33
C GLU A 276 36.44 -32.80 -0.93
N ASP A 277 36.86 -31.56 -1.18
CA ASP A 277 36.15 -30.41 -1.76
C ASP A 277 34.94 -29.81 -1.02
N ALA A 278 35.21 -28.64 -0.42
CA ALA A 278 34.23 -27.72 0.18
C ALA A 278 33.57 -26.78 -0.87
N ASP A 279 32.64 -25.94 -0.39
CA ASP A 279 31.97 -24.85 -1.12
C ASP A 279 31.05 -25.22 -2.30
N ALA A 280 29.81 -25.66 -1.99
CA ALA A 280 28.58 -25.18 -2.67
C ALA A 280 27.23 -25.75 -2.14
N MET A 281 27.03 -26.11 -0.85
CA MET A 281 25.72 -26.62 -0.40
C MET A 281 25.38 -26.42 1.09
N ASN A 282 24.82 -25.24 1.43
CA ASN A 282 24.19 -25.02 2.75
C ASN A 282 22.82 -24.31 2.66
N ASN A 283 21.95 -24.76 1.75
CA ASN A 283 20.54 -24.31 1.75
C ASN A 283 19.59 -25.36 1.13
N LYS A 284 19.72 -26.63 1.55
CA LYS A 284 18.93 -27.74 0.99
C LYS A 284 18.66 -28.92 1.94
N LYS A 285 18.45 -28.62 3.23
CA LYS A 285 17.82 -29.53 4.20
C LYS A 285 16.75 -28.76 4.97
N ASP A 286 15.57 -28.65 4.35
CA ASP A 286 14.24 -28.55 4.99
C ASP A 286 13.14 -28.27 3.95
N THR A 287 13.08 -29.12 2.92
CA THR A 287 11.91 -29.20 2.04
C THR A 287 11.20 -30.52 2.26
N SER A 288 10.33 -30.55 3.28
CA SER A 288 9.37 -31.63 3.52
C SER A 288 8.56 -31.92 2.25
N ALA A 289 8.23 -33.20 2.01
CA ALA A 289 7.62 -33.67 0.76
C ALA A 289 6.28 -33.02 0.40
N TRP A 290 5.63 -32.34 1.36
CA TRP A 290 4.43 -31.53 1.17
C TRP A 290 4.64 -30.31 0.25
N ASN A 291 5.85 -29.75 0.17
CA ASN A 291 6.15 -28.54 -0.61
C ASN A 291 6.05 -28.71 -2.14
N LYS A 292 5.64 -29.90 -2.63
CA LYS A 292 5.31 -30.17 -4.04
C LYS A 292 3.82 -30.07 -4.37
N ALA A 293 2.94 -30.09 -3.37
CA ALA A 293 1.54 -29.74 -3.54
C ALA A 293 1.37 -28.23 -3.28
N GLY A 294 0.47 -27.55 -4.00
CA GLY A 294 0.24 -26.10 -3.90
C GLY A 294 -0.46 -25.64 -2.61
N THR A 295 -0.26 -26.35 -1.50
CA THR A 295 -0.80 -26.05 -0.18
C THR A 295 0.05 -24.98 0.49
N TRP A 296 -0.59 -24.02 1.13
CA TRP A 296 0.10 -22.94 1.84
C TRP A 296 0.44 -23.46 3.24
N GLU A 297 1.73 -23.58 3.57
CA GLU A 297 2.17 -23.89 4.93
C GLU A 297 2.36 -22.57 5.69
N GLU A 298 1.42 -22.29 6.59
CA GLU A 298 1.51 -21.21 7.59
C GLU A 298 1.90 -21.82 8.93
N ARG A 299 2.97 -21.30 9.53
CA ARG A 299 3.43 -21.67 10.87
C ARG A 299 3.08 -20.56 11.84
N ASN A 300 2.26 -20.86 12.85
CA ASN A 300 2.08 -19.96 13.99
C ASN A 300 3.38 -19.92 14.81
N VAL A 301 3.85 -18.72 15.11
CA VAL A 301 5.08 -18.43 15.86
C VAL A 301 4.85 -17.38 16.94
N SER A 302 3.57 -17.09 17.29
CA SER A 302 3.18 -16.07 18.25
C SER A 302 3.91 -16.23 19.59
N ALA A 303 4.09 -17.44 20.09
CA ALA A 303 4.79 -17.69 21.37
C ALA A 303 6.25 -17.19 21.34
N TRP A 304 7.02 -17.57 20.31
CA TRP A 304 8.40 -17.10 20.12
C TRP A 304 8.45 -15.58 19.94
N ALA A 305 7.53 -15.03 19.15
CA ALA A 305 7.48 -13.61 18.85
C ALA A 305 7.16 -12.79 20.11
N ASN A 306 6.20 -13.24 20.90
CA ASN A 306 5.80 -12.61 22.15
C ASN A 306 6.95 -12.59 23.17
N ASP A 307 7.65 -13.71 23.34
CA ASP A 307 8.78 -13.81 24.27
C ASP A 307 9.97 -12.95 23.81
N THR A 308 10.34 -13.01 22.53
CA THR A 308 11.51 -12.28 22.00
C THR A 308 11.27 -10.78 21.88
N LEU A 309 10.09 -10.32 21.45
CA LEU A 309 9.75 -8.90 21.43
C LEU A 309 9.70 -8.33 22.86
N THR A 310 9.17 -9.10 23.82
CA THR A 310 9.19 -8.74 25.24
C THR A 310 10.61 -8.65 25.81
N GLN A 311 11.56 -9.48 25.35
CA GLN A 311 12.96 -9.42 25.75
C GLN A 311 13.65 -8.19 25.14
N ALA A 312 13.57 -8.01 23.82
CA ALA A 312 14.17 -6.88 23.11
C ALA A 312 13.74 -5.53 23.70
N LEU A 313 12.44 -5.36 24.01
CA LEU A 313 11.91 -4.15 24.61
C LEU A 313 12.38 -3.92 26.06
N LYS A 314 12.65 -4.97 26.84
CA LYS A 314 13.19 -4.83 28.21
C LYS A 314 14.65 -4.38 28.25
N GLU A 315 15.41 -4.65 27.19
CA GLU A 315 16.81 -4.25 27.08
C GLU A 315 16.96 -2.78 26.65
N VAL A 316 15.87 -2.12 26.24
CA VAL A 316 15.88 -0.71 25.86
C VAL A 316 16.23 0.20 27.03
N THR A 317 17.35 0.88 26.87
CA THR A 317 17.85 1.93 27.76
C THR A 317 18.22 3.17 26.95
N PHE A 318 18.21 4.34 27.60
CA PHE A 318 18.65 5.60 27.00
C PHE A 318 19.42 6.43 28.03
N GLU A 319 20.68 6.74 27.71
CA GLU A 319 21.54 7.65 28.47
C GLU A 319 21.52 9.05 27.84
N PHE A 320 21.49 10.09 28.66
CA PHE A 320 21.40 11.47 28.16
C PHE A 320 22.74 11.95 27.60
N PRO A 321 22.75 12.67 26.47
CA PRO A 321 23.98 13.16 25.87
C PRO A 321 24.70 14.18 26.76
N LYS A 322 26.05 14.20 26.66
CA LYS A 322 26.90 15.17 27.37
C LYS A 322 26.52 16.59 26.96
N GLY A 323 26.11 17.41 27.94
CA GLY A 323 25.58 18.76 27.71
C GLY A 323 24.05 18.88 27.71
N SER A 324 23.31 17.79 27.92
CA SER A 324 21.87 17.89 28.23
C SER A 324 21.63 18.57 29.61
N PRO A 325 20.42 19.12 29.88
CA PRO A 325 20.08 19.68 31.19
C PRO A 325 19.84 18.63 32.29
N ALA A 326 19.91 17.33 31.98
CA ALA A 326 19.71 16.27 32.96
C ALA A 326 20.98 16.06 33.82
N PRO A 327 20.85 15.66 35.10
CA PRO A 327 21.99 15.31 35.93
C PRO A 327 22.90 14.24 35.30
N PRO A 328 24.23 14.29 35.46
CA PRO A 328 25.13 13.25 34.97
C PRO A 328 24.74 11.85 35.47
N GLY A 329 24.74 10.86 34.58
CA GLY A 329 24.30 9.50 34.89
C GLY A 329 22.79 9.29 34.91
N SER A 330 22.00 10.27 34.45
CA SER A 330 20.55 10.06 34.22
C SER A 330 20.33 9.03 33.12
N VAL A 331 19.41 8.09 33.36
CA VAL A 331 19.10 6.98 32.45
C VAL A 331 17.61 6.65 32.47
N VAL A 332 17.03 6.45 31.29
CA VAL A 332 15.69 5.88 31.11
C VAL A 332 15.84 4.39 30.82
N ARG A 333 14.98 3.55 31.39
CA ARG A 333 14.86 2.13 31.02
C ARG A 333 13.43 1.65 31.06
N VAL A 334 13.14 0.62 30.26
CA VAL A 334 11.90 -0.14 30.37
C VAL A 334 11.89 -0.92 31.68
N THR A 335 10.80 -0.84 32.44
CA THR A 335 10.60 -1.61 33.68
C THR A 335 9.65 -2.78 33.47
N ARG A 336 8.65 -2.62 32.60
CA ARG A 336 7.68 -3.67 32.28
C ARG A 336 7.14 -3.49 30.86
N VAL A 337 6.87 -4.61 30.22
CA VAL A 337 6.15 -4.68 28.95
C VAL A 337 4.85 -5.47 29.21
N LYS A 338 3.74 -5.00 28.63
CA LYS A 338 2.38 -5.54 28.74
C LYS A 338 1.76 -5.67 27.35
N HIS A 339 0.67 -6.43 27.25
CA HIS A 339 -0.17 -6.66 26.06
C HIS A 339 0.49 -7.36 24.86
N VAL A 340 1.82 -7.43 24.77
CA VAL A 340 2.54 -8.23 23.74
C VAL A 340 1.96 -9.65 23.60
N SER A 341 1.63 -10.31 24.71
CA SER A 341 1.09 -11.68 24.73
C SER A 341 -0.25 -11.86 24.01
N GLU A 342 -0.98 -10.78 23.75
CA GLU A 342 -2.27 -10.78 23.03
C GLU A 342 -2.06 -10.69 21.51
N GLY A 343 -0.88 -10.26 21.06
CA GLY A 343 -0.52 -10.17 19.65
C GLY A 343 -0.29 -11.52 18.97
N HIS A 344 -0.22 -11.49 17.64
CA HIS A 344 -0.16 -12.67 16.80
C HIS A 344 1.00 -12.57 15.80
N ALA A 345 1.68 -13.69 15.56
CA ALA A 345 2.68 -13.81 14.50
C ALA A 345 2.60 -15.17 13.80
N SER A 346 2.68 -15.15 12.47
CA SER A 346 2.79 -16.34 11.64
C SER A 346 3.74 -16.11 10.47
N VAL A 347 4.32 -17.20 9.97
CA VAL A 347 5.17 -17.20 8.78
C VAL A 347 4.62 -18.18 7.77
N ALA A 348 4.31 -17.67 6.57
CA ALA A 348 3.76 -18.45 5.47
C ALA A 348 4.76 -18.52 4.31
N THR A 349 5.00 -19.73 3.78
CA THR A 349 5.81 -19.90 2.57
C THR A 349 4.92 -20.01 1.34
N VAL A 350 5.06 -19.06 0.41
CA VAL A 350 4.17 -18.89 -0.74
C VAL A 350 5.00 -18.87 -2.02
N ARG A 351 4.88 -19.93 -2.84
CA ARG A 351 5.67 -20.07 -4.10
C ARG A 351 7.17 -19.82 -3.88
N SER A 352 7.73 -20.46 -2.85
CA SER A 352 9.13 -20.29 -2.41
C SER A 352 9.52 -18.90 -1.88
N LYS A 353 8.57 -17.98 -1.67
CA LYS A 353 8.80 -16.70 -0.98
C LYS A 353 8.18 -16.72 0.42
N LYS A 354 8.99 -16.44 1.43
CA LYS A 354 8.52 -16.25 2.81
C LYS A 354 7.67 -14.99 2.94
N ARG A 355 6.65 -15.05 3.80
CA ARG A 355 5.79 -13.95 4.20
C ARG A 355 5.69 -13.95 5.71
N TYR A 356 6.01 -12.82 6.30
CA TYR A 356 5.92 -12.58 7.74
C TYR A 356 4.63 -11.79 7.98
N MET A 357 3.77 -12.31 8.85
CA MET A 357 2.52 -11.69 9.24
C MET A 357 2.56 -11.54 10.75
N TYR A 358 2.47 -10.31 11.25
CA TYR A 358 2.47 -10.05 12.67
C TYR A 358 1.69 -8.78 12.97
N GLU A 359 1.12 -8.73 14.17
CA GLU A 359 0.30 -7.62 14.70
C GLU A 359 0.41 -7.67 16.23
N PHE A 360 0.98 -6.63 16.85
CA PHE A 360 1.08 -6.51 18.31
C PHE A 360 0.60 -5.16 18.81
N HIS A 361 -0.21 -5.22 19.87
CA HIS A 361 -0.51 -4.09 20.73
C HIS A 361 0.42 -4.14 21.94
N VAL A 362 1.24 -3.10 22.14
CA VAL A 362 2.32 -3.12 23.15
C VAL A 362 2.23 -1.92 24.08
N SER A 363 2.12 -2.17 25.38
CA SER A 363 2.20 -1.13 26.40
C SER A 363 3.49 -1.28 27.20
N ILE A 364 4.27 -0.21 27.29
CA ILE A 364 5.57 -0.18 27.95
C ILE A 364 5.50 0.76 29.15
N GLU A 365 5.85 0.25 30.33
CA GLU A 365 6.14 1.06 31.52
C GLU A 365 7.64 1.35 31.58
N TRP A 366 7.99 2.59 31.89
CA TRP A 366 9.37 3.08 31.91
C TRP A 366 9.68 3.83 33.21
N GLU A 367 10.96 3.83 33.59
CA GLU A 367 11.49 4.59 34.71
C GLU A 367 12.71 5.39 34.25
N LEU A 368 12.67 6.70 34.52
CA LEU A 368 13.78 7.63 34.38
C LEU A 368 14.36 7.92 35.76
N LYS A 369 15.68 7.73 35.93
CA LYS A 369 16.44 8.20 37.09
C LYS A 369 17.09 9.54 36.77
N LEU A 370 16.82 10.56 37.58
CA LEU A 370 17.39 11.92 37.53
C LEU A 370 18.21 12.15 38.81
N GLY A 371 19.39 11.55 38.89
CA GLY A 371 20.21 11.57 40.10
C GLY A 371 19.52 10.88 41.28
N SER A 372 19.02 11.66 42.25
CA SER A 372 18.28 11.17 43.43
C SER A 372 16.78 10.99 43.20
N GLU A 373 16.22 11.55 42.12
CA GLU A 373 14.78 11.52 41.85
C GLU A 373 14.44 10.50 40.75
N THR A 374 13.21 10.00 40.77
CA THR A 374 12.71 9.03 39.78
C THR A 374 11.40 9.52 39.15
N CYS A 375 11.35 9.56 37.82
CA CYS A 375 10.10 9.70 37.08
C CYS A 375 9.64 8.33 36.59
N ARG A 376 8.32 8.10 36.57
CA ARG A 376 7.71 6.88 36.03
C ARG A 376 6.57 7.23 35.09
N GLY A 377 6.31 6.35 34.14
CA GLY A 377 5.24 6.53 33.18
C GLY A 377 5.01 5.32 32.29
N SER A 378 4.10 5.49 31.33
CA SER A 378 3.78 4.49 30.32
C SER A 378 3.69 5.12 28.93
N MET A 379 3.81 4.28 27.92
CA MET A 379 3.54 4.59 26.51
C MET A 379 2.94 3.37 25.83
N VAL A 380 2.13 3.57 24.80
CA VAL A 380 1.45 2.49 24.06
C VAL A 380 1.81 2.60 22.58
N PHE A 381 2.11 1.46 21.97
CA PHE A 381 2.31 1.27 20.54
C PHE A 381 1.17 0.37 20.08
N PRO A 382 0.08 0.94 19.51
CA PRO A 382 -1.13 0.17 19.27
C PRO A 382 -0.98 -0.84 18.14
N ASP A 383 -0.19 -0.48 17.11
CA ASP A 383 -0.12 -1.17 15.83
C ASP A 383 1.35 -1.42 15.45
N ILE A 384 1.96 -2.49 15.98
CA ILE A 384 3.26 -3.00 15.49
C ILE A 384 2.97 -4.14 14.51
N ASP A 385 3.00 -3.84 13.22
CA ASP A 385 2.67 -4.78 12.16
C ASP A 385 3.70 -4.78 10.99
N GLY A 386 3.44 -5.64 10.00
CA GLY A 386 4.28 -5.80 8.80
C GLY A 386 4.02 -4.79 7.68
N THR A 387 3.30 -3.69 7.93
CA THR A 387 3.00 -2.63 6.95
C THR A 387 3.93 -1.42 7.08
N VAL A 388 4.52 -1.19 8.25
CA VAL A 388 5.50 -0.13 8.52
C VAL A 388 6.86 -0.50 7.91
N GLU A 389 7.51 0.43 7.20
CA GLU A 389 8.88 0.23 6.71
C GLU A 389 9.90 0.46 7.84
N LEU A 390 10.96 -0.35 7.89
CA LEU A 390 12.00 -0.26 8.93
C LEU A 390 12.66 1.13 8.90
N GLY A 391 12.65 1.84 10.02
CA GLY A 391 13.16 3.20 10.17
C GLY A 391 12.13 4.32 10.04
N ASP A 392 10.90 4.06 9.57
CA ASP A 392 9.81 5.07 9.58
C ASP A 392 9.31 5.35 11.01
N GLY A 393 9.46 4.37 11.90
CA GLY A 393 9.05 4.44 13.30
C GLY A 393 7.57 4.14 13.52
N TYR A 394 7.24 3.76 14.76
CA TYR A 394 5.90 3.29 15.12
C TYR A 394 5.05 4.40 15.76
N ASP A 395 3.74 4.34 15.56
CA ASP A 395 2.81 5.25 16.23
C ASP A 395 2.80 5.00 17.74
N MET A 396 2.77 6.09 18.51
CA MET A 396 2.80 6.06 19.97
C MET A 396 1.63 6.85 20.53
N THR A 397 0.74 6.16 21.23
CA THR A 397 -0.38 6.74 21.97
C THR A 397 -0.11 6.73 23.48
N ASP A 398 -0.97 7.41 24.23
CA ASP A 398 -1.10 7.26 25.69
C ASP A 398 0.22 7.41 26.47
N PHE A 399 1.06 8.38 26.06
CA PHE A 399 2.22 8.81 26.83
C PHE A 399 1.75 9.47 28.13
N ILE A 400 1.84 8.72 29.23
CA ILE A 400 1.41 9.14 30.57
C ILE A 400 2.65 9.20 31.46
N THR A 401 2.81 10.30 32.20
CA THR A 401 3.76 10.39 33.31
C THR A 401 2.97 10.23 34.61
N THR A 402 3.23 9.17 35.37
CA THR A 402 2.50 8.85 36.61
C THR A 402 3.12 9.53 37.83
N GLU A 403 4.45 9.65 37.85
CA GLU A 403 5.22 10.21 38.96
C GLU A 403 6.45 10.96 38.46
N GLY A 404 6.86 12.02 39.17
CA GLY A 404 8.10 12.74 38.93
C GLY A 404 8.06 14.20 39.43
N PRO A 405 9.23 14.84 39.61
CA PRO A 405 9.32 16.28 39.88
C PRO A 405 8.68 17.10 38.75
N PRO A 406 8.01 18.24 39.04
CA PRO A 406 7.41 19.10 38.02
C PRO A 406 8.40 19.56 36.94
N ASP A 407 9.66 19.78 37.34
CA ASP A 407 10.73 20.31 36.49
C ASP A 407 11.26 19.28 35.47
N ALA A 408 10.93 17.99 35.60
CA ALA A 408 11.30 16.97 34.62
C ALA A 408 10.46 17.01 33.34
N LYS A 409 9.30 17.70 33.32
CA LYS A 409 8.40 17.71 32.15
C LYS A 409 9.08 18.08 30.82
N PRO A 410 9.90 19.15 30.71
CA PRO A 410 10.57 19.49 29.46
C PRO A 410 11.61 18.44 29.02
N LEU A 411 12.25 17.76 29.98
CA LEU A 411 13.18 16.66 29.69
C LEU A 411 12.43 15.43 29.19
N LEU A 412 11.29 15.09 29.81
CA LEU A 412 10.43 13.99 29.40
C LEU A 412 9.85 14.22 27.99
N GLU A 413 9.32 15.41 27.72
CA GLU A 413 8.80 15.74 26.39
C GLU A 413 9.89 15.65 25.31
N ARG A 414 11.09 16.22 25.57
CA ARG A 414 12.17 16.25 24.59
C ARG A 414 12.85 14.89 24.38
N PHE A 415 13.29 14.22 25.45
CA PHE A 415 14.20 13.08 25.39
C PHE A 415 13.53 11.71 25.66
N VAL A 416 12.23 11.70 26.00
CA VAL A 416 11.49 10.45 26.26
C VAL A 416 10.30 10.30 25.34
N LYS A 417 9.53 11.37 25.10
CA LYS A 417 8.32 11.35 24.26
C LYS A 417 8.59 11.61 22.77
N ASN A 418 9.37 12.64 22.46
CA ASN A 418 9.53 13.12 21.08
C ASN A 418 10.79 12.58 20.38
N ASP A 419 11.82 12.20 21.15
CA ASP A 419 13.12 11.73 20.65
C ASP A 419 13.79 10.85 21.73
N GLY A 420 15.05 10.44 21.51
CA GLY A 420 15.90 9.76 22.48
C GLY A 420 15.40 8.36 22.83
N PHE A 421 14.76 8.22 23.98
CA PHE A 421 14.24 6.93 24.42
C PHE A 421 13.18 6.35 23.47
N ARG A 422 12.27 7.17 22.91
CA ARG A 422 11.30 6.70 21.89
C ARG A 422 12.03 6.17 20.64
N THR A 423 13.07 6.87 20.21
CA THR A 423 13.91 6.49 19.06
C THR A 423 14.61 5.15 19.32
N ASN A 424 15.09 4.92 20.54
CA ASN A 424 15.68 3.62 20.94
C ASN A 424 14.63 2.50 21.02
N VAL A 425 13.39 2.77 21.44
CA VAL A 425 12.30 1.78 21.39
C VAL A 425 11.99 1.39 19.95
N HIS A 426 11.86 2.35 19.03
CA HIS A 426 11.66 2.08 17.60
C HIS A 426 12.78 1.23 17.01
N ALA A 427 14.04 1.59 17.29
CA ALA A 427 15.20 0.83 16.82
C ALA A 427 15.23 -0.63 17.35
N ALA A 428 14.77 -0.86 18.57
CA ALA A 428 14.67 -2.21 19.15
C ALA A 428 13.54 -3.04 18.51
N ILE A 429 12.41 -2.41 18.14
CA ILE A 429 11.35 -3.08 17.38
C ILE A 429 11.86 -3.43 15.98
N ASP A 430 12.53 -2.49 15.29
CA ASP A 430 13.14 -2.74 13.98
C ASP A 430 14.16 -3.90 13.99
N GLU A 431 15.02 -3.94 15.00
CA GLU A 431 16.00 -5.03 15.16
C GLU A 431 15.32 -6.36 15.49
N TRP A 432 14.25 -6.35 16.30
CA TRP A 432 13.42 -7.51 16.50
C TRP A 432 12.77 -8.00 15.19
N VAL A 433 12.31 -7.11 14.31
CA VAL A 433 11.79 -7.49 12.98
C VAL A 433 12.89 -8.12 12.11
N ARG A 434 14.13 -7.62 12.15
CA ARG A 434 15.28 -8.25 11.47
C ARG A 434 15.59 -9.64 12.04
N LEU A 435 15.53 -9.81 13.36
CA LEU A 435 15.67 -11.10 14.03
C LEU A 435 14.56 -12.07 13.62
N PHE A 436 13.31 -11.59 13.54
CA PHE A 436 12.17 -12.40 13.13
C PHE A 436 12.31 -12.89 11.67
N GLN A 437 12.72 -12.00 10.77
CA GLN A 437 12.93 -12.32 9.34
C GLN A 437 14.15 -13.23 9.08
N SER A 438 15.17 -13.18 9.93
CA SER A 438 16.35 -14.07 9.82
C SER A 438 16.14 -15.44 10.47
N THR A 439 15.31 -15.51 11.53
CA THR A 439 14.99 -16.76 12.24
C THR A 439 14.05 -17.67 11.43
N TYR A 440 13.08 -17.12 10.70
CA TYR A 440 12.01 -17.87 10.03
C TYR A 440 11.96 -17.71 8.51
#